data_AF-A0A956VX60-F1
#
_entry.id   AF-A0A956VX60-F1
#
_cell.length_a   1.000
_cell.length_b   1.000
_cell.length_c   1.000
_cell.angle_alpha   90.00
_cell.angle_beta   90.00
_cell.angle_gamma   90.00
#
_symmetry.space_group_name_H-M   'P 1'
#
loop_
_entity.id
_entity.type
_entity.pdbx_description
1 polymer ?
#
loop_
_entity_poly.entity_id
_entity_poly.type
_entity_poly.pdbx_seq_one_letter_code
_entity_poly.pdbx_strand_id
1 'polypeptide(L)'
;MTSRPFVVLFCAVAVATMGISMVSPILPVYAEELGATGIWTGLTFSIFAVTQTIISPFAGRWSDRYGRKPFIILGLLFYFVAAFGYLTAETFVQVLAFR
;
A
#
# COMPACT_ATOMS: atom_id res chain seq x y z
N MET A 1 22.42 5.79 -19.57
CA MET A 1 21.46 5.08 -18.69
C MET A 1 20.85 6.00 -17.60
N THR A 2 20.75 7.31 -17.83
CA THR A 2 20.16 8.29 -16.89
C THR A 2 19.09 9.10 -17.62
N SER A 3 18.09 8.43 -18.18
CA SER A 3 16.95 9.10 -18.80
C SER A 3 16.07 9.69 -17.68
N ARG A 4 15.62 10.96 -17.80
CA ARG A 4 14.72 11.62 -16.82
C ARG A 4 13.55 10.74 -16.33
N PRO A 5 12.90 9.89 -17.16
CA PRO A 5 11.83 8.98 -16.70
C PRO A 5 12.29 7.92 -15.69
N PHE A 6 13.54 7.46 -15.79
CA PHE A 6 14.08 6.44 -14.90
C PHE A 6 14.20 6.97 -13.47
N VAL A 7 14.69 8.19 -13.30
CA VAL A 7 14.82 8.83 -11.96
C VAL A 7 13.45 9.02 -11.32
N VAL A 8 12.44 9.45 -12.08
CA VAL A 8 11.07 9.61 -11.58
C VAL A 8 10.48 8.28 -11.11
N LEU A 9 10.62 7.23 -11.92
CA LEU A 9 10.17 5.88 -11.55
C LEU A 9 10.91 5.35 -10.33
N PHE A 10 12.22 5.55 -10.27
CA PHE A 10 13.05 5.13 -9.16
C PHE A 10 12.61 5.79 -7.85
N CYS A 11 12.46 7.12 -7.84
CA CYS A 11 11.99 7.85 -6.66
C CYS A 11 10.56 7.43 -6.26
N ALA A 12 9.65 7.26 -7.23
CA ALA A 12 8.28 6.83 -6.96
C ALA A 12 8.24 5.45 -6.27
N VAL A 13 8.99 4.48 -6.80
CA VAL A 13 9.06 3.14 -6.22
C VAL A 13 9.75 3.18 -4.87
N ALA A 14 10.85 3.91 -4.73
CA ALA A 14 11.58 4.03 -3.47
C ALA A 14 10.71 4.59 -2.33
N VAL A 15 9.95 5.66 -2.59
CA VAL A 15 9.03 6.24 -1.60
C VAL A 15 7.94 5.24 -1.23
N ALA A 16 7.35 4.55 -2.21
CA ALA A 16 6.29 3.58 -1.97
C ALA A 16 6.77 2.38 -1.15
N THR A 17 7.95 1.80 -1.48
CA THR A 17 8.49 0.66 -0.74
C THR A 17 8.96 1.05 0.66
N MET A 18 9.58 2.22 0.83
CA MET A 18 9.94 2.73 2.15
C MET A 18 8.72 2.88 3.06
N GLY A 19 7.62 3.44 2.54
CA GLY A 19 6.39 3.59 3.32
C GLY A 19 5.81 2.24 3.76
N ILE A 20 5.76 1.25 2.87
CA ILE A 20 5.31 -0.12 3.22
C ILE A 20 6.22 -0.75 4.28
N SER A 21 7.54 -0.60 4.14
CA SER A 21 8.52 -1.11 5.11
C SER A 21 8.42 -0.45 6.48
N MET A 22 8.01 0.82 6.56
CA MET A 22 7.77 1.50 7.84
C MET A 22 6.47 1.03 8.51
N VAL A 23 5.39 0.85 7.75
CA VAL A 23 4.09 0.45 8.31
C VAL A 23 4.09 -1.01 8.74
N SER A 24 4.71 -1.90 7.96
CA SER A 24 4.67 -3.35 8.18
C SER A 24 5.04 -3.82 9.60
N PRO A 25 6.13 -3.35 10.25
CA PRO A 25 6.46 -3.75 11.61
C PRO A 25 5.67 -3.02 12.70
N ILE A 26 5.18 -1.80 12.42
CA ILE A 26 4.43 -0.99 13.40
C ILE A 26 2.99 -1.47 13.53
N LEU A 27 2.39 -1.87 12.41
CA LEU A 27 1.00 -2.32 12.33
C LEU A 27 0.61 -3.44 13.30
N PRO A 28 1.38 -4.55 13.44
CA PRO A 28 1.04 -5.60 14.41
C PRO A 28 1.04 -5.09 15.85
N VAL A 29 1.97 -4.20 16.21
CA VAL A 29 2.05 -3.59 17.54
C VAL A 29 0.85 -2.67 17.78
N TYR A 30 0.53 -1.83 16.79
CA TYR A 30 -0.64 -0.95 16.85
C TYR A 30 -1.97 -1.72 16.94
N ALA A 31 -2.07 -2.83 16.20
CA ALA A 31 -3.25 -3.69 16.25
C ALA A 31 -3.39 -4.37 17.62
N GLU A 32 -2.28 -4.82 18.22
CA GLU A 32 -2.28 -5.42 19.57
C GLU A 32 -2.72 -4.41 20.64
N GLU A 33 -2.26 -3.15 20.56
CA GLU A 33 -2.72 -2.05 21.43
C GLU A 33 -4.22 -1.78 21.29
N LEU A 34 -4.79 -1.98 20.09
CA LEU A 34 -6.23 -1.91 19.83
C LEU A 34 -7.00 -3.18 20.26
N GLY A 35 -6.33 -4.13 20.93
CA GLY A 35 -6.93 -5.37 21.43
C GLY A 35 -7.05 -6.48 20.38
N ALA A 36 -6.36 -6.37 19.25
CA ALA A 36 -6.39 -7.39 18.20
C ALA A 36 -5.62 -8.64 18.63
N THR A 37 -6.29 -9.79 18.57
CA THR A 37 -5.68 -11.12 18.73
C THR A 37 -4.79 -11.44 17.51
N GLY A 38 -3.78 -12.31 17.65
CA GLY A 38 -2.83 -12.64 16.56
C GLY A 38 -3.47 -13.11 15.24
N ILE A 39 -4.70 -13.65 15.28
CA ILE A 39 -5.51 -14.01 14.10
C ILE A 39 -5.79 -12.77 13.22
N TRP A 40 -6.12 -11.65 13.85
CA TRP A 40 -6.44 -10.40 13.17
C TRP A 40 -5.22 -9.82 12.46
N THR A 41 -4.05 -9.85 13.11
CA THR A 41 -2.78 -9.47 12.50
C THR A 41 -2.47 -10.31 11.26
N GLY A 42 -2.65 -11.64 11.34
CA GLY A 42 -2.49 -12.55 10.20
C GLY A 42 -3.45 -12.26 9.05
N LEU A 43 -4.70 -11.90 9.37
CA LEU A 43 -5.71 -11.47 8.39
C LEU A 43 -5.29 -10.21 7.64
N THR A 44 -4.72 -9.21 8.32
CA THR A 44 -4.24 -7.97 7.69
C THR A 44 -3.17 -8.23 6.64
N PHE A 45 -2.19 -9.10 6.92
CA PHE A 45 -1.18 -9.47 5.91
C PHE A 45 -1.77 -10.30 4.78
N SER A 46 -2.69 -11.22 5.10
CA SER A 46 -3.35 -12.09 4.12
C SER A 46 -4.21 -11.28 3.15
N ILE A 47 -5.00 -10.33 3.64
CA ILE A 47 -5.89 -9.52 2.80
C ILE A 47 -5.09 -8.58 1.90
N PHE A 48 -3.97 -8.05 2.40
CA PHE A 48 -3.02 -7.28 1.59
C PHE A 48 -2.46 -8.13 0.46
N ALA A 49 -1.96 -9.34 0.76
CA ALA A 49 -1.39 -10.23 -0.24
C ALA A 49 -2.43 -10.68 -1.30
N VAL A 50 -3.65 -11.02 -0.87
CA VAL A 50 -4.75 -11.40 -1.77
C VAL A 50 -5.15 -10.24 -2.66
N THR A 51 -5.39 -9.07 -2.09
CA THR A 51 -5.76 -7.86 -2.82
C THR A 51 -4.67 -7.46 -3.81
N GLN A 52 -3.41 -7.45 -3.39
CA GLN A 52 -2.27 -7.17 -4.26
C GLN A 52 -2.18 -8.19 -5.40
N THR A 53 -2.31 -9.49 -5.11
CA THR A 53 -2.22 -10.55 -6.12
C THR A 53 -3.32 -10.44 -7.17
N ILE A 54 -4.54 -10.09 -6.75
CA ILE A 54 -5.67 -9.91 -7.65
C ILE A 54 -5.49 -8.62 -8.47
N ILE A 55 -5.18 -7.48 -7.84
CA ILE A 55 -5.13 -6.17 -8.50
C ILE A 55 -3.91 -6.02 -9.42
N SER A 56 -2.74 -6.54 -9.03
CA SER A 56 -1.48 -6.37 -9.78
C SER A 56 -1.57 -6.70 -11.28
N PRO A 57 -2.12 -7.86 -11.72
CA PRO A 57 -2.23 -8.16 -13.13
C PRO A 57 -3.20 -7.24 -13.88
N PHE A 58 -4.30 -6.80 -13.25
CA PHE A 58 -5.24 -5.87 -13.90
C PHE A 58 -4.64 -4.47 -14.01
N ALA A 59 -4.09 -3.95 -12.93
CA ALA A 59 -3.44 -2.65 -12.89
C ALA A 59 -2.25 -2.58 -13.84
N GLY A 60 -1.44 -3.64 -13.92
CA GLY A 60 -0.32 -3.75 -14.86
C GLY A 60 -0.78 -3.72 -16.32
N ARG A 61 -1.78 -4.54 -16.68
CA ARG A 61 -2.35 -4.55 -18.04
C ARG A 61 -2.95 -3.21 -18.45
N TRP A 62 -3.68 -2.55 -17.55
CA TRP A 62 -4.26 -1.24 -17.84
C TRP A 62 -3.19 -0.14 -17.93
N SER A 63 -2.18 -0.18 -17.06
CA SER A 63 -1.01 0.70 -17.11
C SER A 63 -0.28 0.61 -18.45
N ASP A 64 -0.08 -0.59 -18.97
CA ASP A 64 0.60 -0.77 -20.25
C ASP A 64 -0.25 -0.33 -21.45
N ARG A 65 -1.60 -0.39 -21.34
CA ARG A 65 -2.52 0.02 -22.42
C ARG A 65 -2.75 1.54 -22.49
N TYR A 66 -2.93 2.20 -21.35
CA TYR A 66 -3.30 3.62 -21.27
C TYR A 66 -2.11 4.54 -20.92
N GLY A 67 -0.92 3.96 -20.75
CA GLY A 67 0.29 4.66 -20.37
C GLY A 67 0.56 4.60 -18.87
N ARG A 68 1.83 4.40 -18.51
CA ARG A 68 2.26 4.12 -17.12
C ARG A 68 2.12 5.31 -16.18
N LYS A 69 2.33 6.53 -16.68
CA LYS A 69 2.38 7.76 -15.87
C LYS A 69 1.08 8.03 -15.06
N PRO A 70 -0.13 8.04 -15.65
CA PRO A 70 -1.35 8.25 -14.88
C PRO A 70 -1.59 7.15 -13.83
N PHE A 71 -1.26 5.90 -14.12
CA PHE A 71 -1.42 4.79 -13.17
C PHE A 71 -0.49 4.91 -11.96
N ILE A 72 0.76 5.34 -12.16
CA ILE A 72 1.69 5.59 -11.07
C ILE A 72 1.18 6.73 -10.17
N ILE A 73 0.69 7.81 -10.77
CA ILE A 73 0.16 8.96 -10.02
C ILE A 73 -1.09 8.56 -9.22
N LEU A 74 -2.03 7.85 -9.84
CA LEU A 74 -3.23 7.36 -9.17
C LEU A 74 -2.88 6.39 -8.04
N GLY A 75 -1.96 5.47 -8.27
CA GLY A 75 -1.50 4.51 -7.24
C GLY A 75 -0.85 5.21 -6.05
N LEU A 76 0.01 6.20 -6.29
CA LEU A 76 0.62 7.01 -5.23
C LEU A 76 -0.42 7.85 -4.47
N LEU A 77 -1.43 8.38 -5.17
CA LEU A 77 -2.50 9.15 -4.55
C LEU A 77 -3.39 8.27 -3.68
N PHE A 78 -3.74 7.07 -4.17
CA PHE A 78 -4.44 6.05 -3.37
C PHE A 78 -3.64 5.66 -2.13
N TYR A 79 -2.33 5.41 -2.31
CA TYR A 79 -1.43 5.10 -1.21
C TYR A 79 -1.39 6.22 -0.17
N PHE A 80 -1.31 7.48 -0.61
CA PHE A 80 -1.32 8.63 0.28
C PHE A 80 -2.64 8.76 1.06
N VAL A 81 -3.79 8.59 0.40
CA VAL A 81 -5.10 8.66 1.06
C VAL A 81 -5.26 7.52 2.06
N ALA A 82 -4.85 6.29 1.72
CA ALA A 82 -4.88 5.16 2.64
C ALA A 82 -3.94 5.35 3.84
N ALA A 83 -2.71 5.84 3.58
CA ALA A 83 -1.73 6.19 4.61
C ALA A 83 -2.28 7.25 5.57
N PHE A 84 -2.97 8.27 5.04
CA PHE A 84 -3.62 9.30 5.85
C PHE A 84 -4.82 8.76 6.64
N GLY A 85 -5.57 7.81 6.07
CA GLY A 85 -6.67 7.12 6.74
C GLY A 85 -6.24 6.39 8.02
N TYR A 86 -5.02 5.85 8.07
CA TYR A 86 -4.47 5.26 9.29
C TYR A 86 -4.41 6.23 10.48
N LEU A 87 -4.27 7.54 10.24
CA LEU A 87 -4.29 8.54 11.33
C LEU A 87 -5.66 8.66 12.00
N THR A 88 -6.72 8.30 11.29
CA THR A 88 -8.10 8.32 11.80
C THR A 88 -8.56 6.95 12.30
N ALA A 89 -7.70 5.93 12.26
CA ALA A 89 -8.06 4.57 12.54
C ALA A 89 -8.09 4.30 14.06
N GLU A 90 -9.27 4.38 14.66
CA GLU A 90 -9.51 4.07 16.09
C GLU A 90 -9.89 2.60 16.31
N THR A 91 -10.17 1.87 15.24
CA THR A 91 -10.61 0.46 15.31
C THR A 91 -9.84 -0.42 14.33
N PHE A 92 -9.61 -1.67 14.73
CA PHE A 92 -8.97 -2.67 13.89
C PHE A 92 -9.61 -2.82 12.49
N VAL A 93 -10.94 -2.72 12.37
CA VAL A 93 -11.65 -2.81 11.08
C VAL A 93 -11.24 -1.69 10.12
N GLN A 94 -10.98 -0.48 10.63
CA GLN A 94 -10.52 0.64 9.81
C GLN A 94 -9.07 0.42 9.35
N VAL A 95 -8.20 -0.10 10.23
CA VAL A 95 -6.83 -0.51 9.90
C VAL A 95 -6.81 -1.54 8.77
N LEU A 96 -7.75 -2.49 8.79
CA LEU A 96 -7.92 -3.51 7.77
C LEU A 96 -8.51 -2.95 6.47
N ALA A 97 -9.43 -1.98 6.55
CA ALA A 97 -10.03 -1.35 5.37
C ALA A 97 -9.04 -0.47 4.57
N PHE A 98 -8.09 0.16 5.25
CA PHE A 98 -7.03 0.97 4.61
C PHE A 98 -5.82 0.15 4.14
N ARG A 99 -5.79 -1.16 4.39
CA ARG A 99 -4.63 -2.01 4.10
C ARG A 99 -4.52 -2.44 2.65
#